data_AF-A0A5K1C3V3-F1
#
_entry.id   AF-A0A5K1C3V3-F1
#
_cell.length_a   1.000
_cell.length_b   1.000
_cell.length_c   1.000
_cell.angle_alpha   90.00
_cell.angle_beta   90.00
_cell.angle_gamma   90.00
#
_symmetry.space_group_name_H-M   'P 1'
#
loop_
_entity.id
_entity.type
_entity.pdbx_description
1 polymer ?
#
loop_
_entity_poly.entity_id
_entity_poly.type
_entity_poly.pdbx_seq_one_letter_code
_entity_poly.pdbx_strand_id
1 'polypeptide(L)' 'FIIKKGSPGLKATKIENKIGLRMVQNGDIQFRRVFVPDEDRLPGVNSFQDTNK' A
#
# COMPACT_ATOMS: atom_id res chain seq x y z
N PHE A 1 8.19 -1.89 -0.93
CA PHE A 1 7.90 -1.55 -2.34
C PHE A 1 7.14 -0.24 -2.37
N ILE A 2 7.43 0.62 -3.34
CA ILE A 2 6.72 1.87 -3.60
C ILE A 2 5.77 1.63 -4.78
N ILE A 3 4.49 1.99 -4.63
CA ILE A 3 3.47 1.75 -5.66
C ILE A 3 2.80 3.08 -6.00
N LYS A 4 2.78 3.42 -7.29
CA LYS A 4 2.24 4.70 -7.79
C LYS A 4 0.71 4.64 -7.88
N LYS A 5 0.05 5.78 -7.63
CA LYS A 5 -1.41 5.89 -7.81
C LYS A 5 -1.76 5.61 -9.27
N GLY A 6 -2.77 4.78 -9.50
CA GLY A 6 -3.22 4.42 -10.84
C GLY A 6 -2.40 3.32 -11.51
N SER A 7 -1.43 2.70 -10.82
CA SER A 7 -0.73 1.53 -11.34
C SER A 7 -1.73 0.45 -11.79
N PRO A 8 -1.58 -0.13 -12.99
CA PRO A 8 -2.47 -1.18 -13.45
C PRO A 8 -2.57 -2.33 -12.44
N GLY A 9 -3.81 -2.72 -12.11
CA GLY A 9 -4.09 -3.76 -11.11
C GLY A 9 -4.17 -3.27 -9.65
N LEU A 10 -3.88 -1.99 -9.38
CA LEU A 10 -4.12 -1.37 -8.07
C LEU A 10 -5.56 -0.89 -7.95
N LYS A 11 -6.26 -1.30 -6.89
CA LYS A 11 -7.57 -0.75 -6.52
C LYS A 11 -7.57 -0.35 -5.06
N ALA A 12 -7.93 0.91 -4.78
CA ALA A 12 -8.14 1.40 -3.42
C ALA A 12 -9.59 1.87 -3.29
N THR A 13 -10.34 1.34 -2.32
CA THR A 13 -11.73 1.70 -2.03
C THR A 13 -11.87 2.17 -0.60
N LYS A 14 -12.68 3.20 -0.37
CA LYS A 14 -12.88 3.76 0.98
C LYS A 14 -13.64 2.79 1.88
N ILE A 15 -13.18 2.66 3.13
CA ILE A 15 -13.89 1.94 4.19
C ILE A 15 -14.97 2.86 4.74
N GLU A 16 -16.22 2.51 4.49
CA GLU A 16 -17.38 3.25 4.96
C GLU A 16 -17.82 2.84 6.38
N ASN A 17 -18.74 3.60 6.96
CA ASN A 17 -19.40 3.29 8.23
C ASN A 17 -18.47 3.17 9.47
N LYS A 18 -17.35 3.91 9.48
CA LYS A 18 -16.47 3.98 10.66
C LYS A 18 -17.15 4.67 11.85
N ILE A 19 -16.98 4.11 13.04
CA ILE A 19 -17.49 4.70 14.30
C ILE A 19 -16.65 5.89 14.77
N GLY A 20 -15.35 5.90 14.45
CA GLY A 20 -14.39 6.94 14.82
C GLY A 20 -13.46 7.27 13.64
N LEU A 21 -12.68 8.35 13.77
CA LEU A 21 -11.79 8.85 12.71
C LEU A 21 -12.51 9.00 11.36
N ARG A 22 -13.78 9.43 11.37
CA ARG A 22 -14.69 9.40 10.20
C ARG A 22 -14.19 10.23 9.01
N MET A 23 -13.39 11.27 9.24
CA MET A 23 -12.80 12.10 8.19
C MET A 23 -11.64 11.44 7.46
N VAL A 24 -10.92 10.52 8.14
CA VAL A 24 -9.73 9.86 7.57
C VAL A 24 -10.14 8.95 6.40
N GLN A 25 -9.40 8.94 5.31
CA GLN A 25 -9.71 8.13 4.12
C GLN A 25 -9.05 6.75 4.23
N ASN A 26 -9.40 5.97 5.25
CA ASN A 26 -8.98 4.58 5.34
C ASN A 26 -9.55 3.82 4.14
N GLY A 27 -8.74 2.98 3.51
CA GLY A 27 -9.14 2.25 2.32
C GLY A 27 -8.74 0.78 2.35
N ASP A 28 -9.60 -0.06 1.79
CA ASP A 28 -9.28 -1.42 1.38
C ASP A 28 -8.44 -1.35 0.10
N ILE A 29 -7.27 -1.96 0.11
CA ILE A 29 -6.33 -1.93 -1.02
C ILE A 29 -6.16 -3.35 -1.58
N GLN A 30 -6.46 -3.51 -2.86
CA GLN A 30 -6.25 -4.76 -3.60
C GLN A 30 -5.14 -4.58 -4.63
N PHE A 31 -4.23 -5.54 -4.69
CA PHE A 31 -3.18 -5.63 -5.68
C PHE A 31 -3.40 -6.86 -6.56
N ARG A 32 -3.67 -6.65 -7.85
CA ARG A 32 -3.86 -7.73 -8.84
C ARG A 32 -2.72 -7.71 -9.86
N ARG A 33 -1.65 -8.44 -9.56
CA ARG A 33 -0.43 -8.50 -10.39
C ARG A 33 0.08 -7.10 -10.76
N VAL A 34 0.19 -6.23 -9.75
CA VAL A 34 0.73 -4.88 -9.92
C VAL A 34 2.22 -4.98 -10.19
N PHE A 35 2.67 -4.41 -11.30
CA PHE A 35 4.09 -4.32 -11.61
C PHE A 35 4.76 -3.24 -10.76
N VAL A 36 5.94 -3.55 -10.23
CA VAL A 36 6.79 -2.61 -9.50
C VAL A 36 8.21 -2.80 -10.04
N PRO A 37 8.84 -1.75 -10.60
CA PRO A 37 10.22 -1.84 -11.08
C PRO A 37 11.19 -1.97 -9.91
N ASP A 38 12.40 -2.49 -10.16
CA ASP A 38 13.41 -2.72 -9.12
C ASP A 38 13.83 -1.43 -8.41
N GLU A 39 13.81 -0.29 -9.11
CA GLU A 39 14.09 1.04 -8.54
C GLU A 39 13.09 1.47 -7.45
N ASP A 40 11.85 0.97 -7.51
CA ASP A 40 10.79 1.24 -6.53
C ASP A 40 10.78 0.17 -5.40
N ARG A 41 11.73 -0.78 -5.41
CA ARG A 41 11.97 -1.68 -4.28
C ARG A 41 12.79 -0.95 -3.22
N LEU A 42 12.32 -0.97 -1.97
CA LEU A 42 13.06 -0.39 -0.85
C LEU A 42 14.27 -1.28 -0.52
N PRO A 43 15.52 -0.81 -0.75
CA PRO A 43 16.69 -1.58 -0.37
C PRO A 43 16.80 -1.64 1.16
N GLY A 44 17.32 -2.75 1.69
CA GLY A 44 17.51 -2.93 3.13
C GLY A 44 16.30 -3.43 3.91
N VAL A 45 15.11 -3.51 3.28
CA VAL A 45 13.91 -4.12 3.87
C VAL A 45 13.70 -5.52 3.27
N ASN A 46 14.30 -6.54 3.88
CA ASN A 46 14.26 -7.93 3.39
C ASN A 46 13.45 -8.84 4.32
N SER A 47 13.21 -8.43 5.56
CA SER A 47 12.43 -9.13 6.56
C SER A 47 11.74 -8.16 7.50
N PHE A 48 10.79 -8.65 8.30
CA PHE A 48 10.14 -7.83 9.33
C PHE A 48 11.13 -7.32 10.39
N GLN A 49 12.23 -8.05 10.66
CA GLN A 49 13.25 -7.65 11.63
C GLN A 49 13.99 -6.36 11.22
N ASP A 50 14.04 -6.06 9.92
CA ASP A 50 14.69 -4.84 9.41
C ASP A 50 13.97 -3.56 9.84
N THR A 51 12.78 -3.64 10.44
CA THR A 51 12.00 -2.49 10.93
C THR A 51 12.50 -1.90 12.25
N ASN A 52 13.41 -2.59 12.94
CA ASN A 52 13.94 -2.20 14.26
C ASN A 52 15.43 -1.82 14.20
N LYS A 53 15.89 -1.32 13.04
CA LYS A 53 17.27 -0.83 12.85
C LYS A 53 17.35 0.67 13.02
#